data_AF-A0A3D4JKS2-F1
#
_entry.id   AF-A0A3D4JKS2-F1
#
_cell.length_a   1.000
_cell.length_b   1.000
_cell.length_c   1.000
_cell.angle_alpha   90.00
_cell.angle_beta   90.00
_cell.angle_gamma   90.00
#
_symmetry.space_group_name_H-M   'P 1'
#
loop_
_entity.id
_entity.type
_entity.pdbx_description
1 polymer ?
#
loop_
_entity_poly.entity_id
_entity_poly.type
_entity_poly.pdbx_seq_one_letter_code
_entity_poly.pdbx_strand_id
1 'polypeptide(L)'
;MRVFIREEKRDVHIRIYGIGGEQRTKEFFDAVFVDMSCVYPTTEEERAEYGTTGVYTFESRAAFDKFCEYLEILQETLDTIAESLIDENSAEEYCFEYEKYLV
;
A
#
# COMPACT_ATOMS: atom_id res chain seq x y z
N MET A 1 2.88 6.10 -8.00
CA MET A 1 3.63 4.85 -8.33
C MET A 1 2.75 3.99 -9.22
N ARG A 2 3.33 3.24 -10.18
CA ARG A 2 2.57 2.27 -10.99
C ARG A 2 2.81 0.86 -10.49
N VAL A 3 1.75 0.05 -10.45
CA VAL A 3 1.80 -1.38 -10.16
C VAL A 3 1.16 -2.14 -11.31
N PHE A 4 1.59 -3.38 -11.50
CA PHE A 4 1.11 -4.28 -12.53
C PHE A 4 0.22 -5.35 -11.91
N ILE A 5 -0.97 -5.59 -12.46
CA ILE A 5 -1.84 -6.70 -12.07
C ILE A 5 -1.67 -7.77 -13.15
N ARG A 6 -0.99 -8.87 -12.80
CA ARG A 6 -0.56 -9.89 -13.78
C ARG A 6 -1.74 -10.61 -14.42
N GLU A 7 -2.73 -11.01 -13.61
CA GLU A 7 -3.96 -11.66 -14.09
C GLU A 7 -4.70 -10.84 -15.15
N GLU A 8 -4.76 -9.51 -14.96
CA GLU A 8 -5.43 -8.59 -15.89
C GLU A 8 -4.51 -8.06 -17.00
N LYS A 9 -3.20 -8.30 -16.90
CA LYS A 9 -2.15 -7.71 -17.74
C LYS A 9 -2.27 -6.20 -17.84
N ARG A 10 -2.47 -5.55 -16.68
CA ARG A 10 -2.83 -4.12 -16.60
C ARG A 10 -1.99 -3.35 -15.61
N ASP A 11 -1.59 -2.14 -16.02
CA ASP A 11 -0.98 -1.14 -15.13
C ASP A 11 -2.05 -0.33 -14.39
N VAL A 12 -1.85 -0.17 -13.08
CA VAL A 12 -2.67 0.69 -12.20
C VAL A 12 -1.76 1.72 -11.53
N HIS A 13 -2.25 2.96 -11.40
CA HIS A 13 -1.52 4.04 -10.74
C HIS A 13 -2.05 4.22 -9.31
N ILE A 14 -1.16 4.05 -8.32
CA ILE A 14 -1.44 4.30 -6.91
C ILE A 14 -0.78 5.60 -6.47
N ARG A 15 -1.49 6.40 -5.68
CA ARG A 15 -0.96 7.60 -5.03
C ARG A 15 -1.39 7.63 -3.58
N ILE A 16 -0.41 7.63 -2.69
CA ILE A 16 -0.54 7.82 -1.25
C ILE A 16 0.27 9.06 -0.89
N TYR A 17 -0.35 9.92 -0.09
CA TYR A 17 0.17 11.21 0.36
C TYR A 17 0.34 11.17 1.88
N GLY A 18 1.41 11.80 2.38
CA GLY A 18 1.62 11.99 3.82
C GLY A 18 0.83 13.17 4.37
N ILE A 19 0.90 13.37 5.69
CA ILE A 19 0.20 14.44 6.42
C ILE A 19 0.60 15.84 5.90
N GLY A 20 1.86 16.01 5.44
CA GLY A 20 2.33 17.26 4.84
C GLY A 20 1.86 17.49 3.40
N GLY A 21 1.02 16.61 2.84
CA GLY A 21 0.52 16.67 1.46
C GLY A 21 1.53 16.18 0.42
N GLU A 22 2.73 15.76 0.82
CA GLU A 22 3.73 15.24 -0.09
C GLU A 22 3.47 13.77 -0.47
N GLN A 23 3.76 13.41 -1.72
CA GLN A 23 3.54 12.04 -2.18
C GLN A 23 4.60 11.09 -1.60
N ARG A 24 4.18 10.18 -0.71
CA ARG A 24 5.03 9.18 -0.03
C ARG A 24 4.76 7.75 -0.47
N THR A 25 4.19 7.58 -1.66
CA THR A 25 3.61 6.30 -2.10
C THR A 25 4.57 5.12 -2.06
N LYS A 26 5.83 5.31 -2.52
CA LYS A 26 6.79 4.21 -2.54
C LYS A 26 7.29 3.86 -1.14
N GLU A 27 7.66 4.86 -0.34
CA GLU A 27 8.12 4.67 1.04
C GLU A 27 7.07 3.92 1.87
N PHE A 28 5.82 4.32 1.75
CA PHE A 28 4.71 3.68 2.45
C PHE A 28 4.47 2.25 1.95
N PHE A 29 4.46 2.05 0.63
CA PHE A 29 4.23 0.73 0.06
C PHE A 29 5.33 -0.26 0.45
N ASP A 30 6.59 0.17 0.40
CA ASP A 30 7.74 -0.65 0.77
C ASP A 30 7.70 -1.04 2.27
N ALA A 31 7.25 -0.13 3.14
CA ALA A 31 7.19 -0.37 4.58
C ALA A 31 6.06 -1.32 5.01
N VAL A 32 4.95 -1.34 4.26
CA VAL A 32 3.71 -2.00 4.70
C VAL A 32 3.40 -3.27 3.91
N PHE A 33 3.76 -3.30 2.63
CA PHE A 33 3.19 -4.26 1.68
C PHE A 33 4.22 -5.09 0.92
N VAL A 34 5.52 -4.78 1.04
CA VAL A 34 6.56 -5.47 0.28
C VAL A 34 6.74 -6.93 0.67
N ASP A 35 6.33 -7.31 1.89
CA ASP A 35 6.43 -8.67 2.42
C ASP A 35 5.17 -9.53 2.18
N MET A 36 4.16 -9.00 1.46
CA MET A 36 3.02 -9.82 1.06
C MET A 36 3.44 -10.84 0.00
N SER A 37 3.14 -12.12 0.23
CA SER A 37 3.56 -13.22 -0.66
C SER A 37 3.05 -13.11 -2.10
N CYS A 38 1.99 -12.33 -2.33
CA CYS A 38 1.35 -12.11 -3.63
C CYS A 38 1.79 -10.81 -4.33
N VAL A 39 2.78 -10.10 -3.78
CA VAL A 39 3.35 -8.86 -4.32
C VAL A 39 4.86 -8.99 -4.42
N TYR A 40 5.42 -8.64 -5.57
CA TYR A 40 6.87 -8.68 -5.76
C TYR A 40 7.34 -7.58 -6.73
N PRO A 41 8.64 -7.22 -6.73
CA PRO A 41 9.18 -6.27 -7.70
C PRO A 41 8.97 -6.78 -9.14
N THR A 42 8.41 -5.96 -10.03
CA THR A 42 8.19 -6.36 -11.43
C THR A 42 9.51 -6.66 -12.13
N THR A 43 9.64 -7.87 -12.67
CA THR A 43 10.88 -8.36 -13.29
C THR A 43 11.12 -7.75 -14.67
N GLU A 44 12.35 -7.80 -15.17
CA GLU A 44 12.67 -7.37 -16.54
C GLU A 44 11.95 -8.21 -17.59
N GLU A 45 11.80 -9.51 -17.35
CA GLU A 45 11.06 -10.43 -18.22
C GLU A 45 9.58 -10.03 -18.33
N GLU A 46 8.92 -9.74 -17.21
CA GLU A 46 7.52 -9.29 -17.20
C GLU A 46 7.35 -7.94 -17.90
N ARG A 47 8.30 -7.01 -17.70
CA ARG A 47 8.31 -5.71 -18.41
C ARG A 47 8.40 -5.90 -19.91
N ALA A 48 9.26 -6.81 -20.37
CA ALA A 48 9.43 -7.10 -21.79
C ALA A 48 8.21 -7.85 -22.37
N GLU A 49 7.67 -8.84 -21.65
CA GLU A 49 6.55 -9.68 -22.10
C GLU A 49 5.23 -8.90 -22.15
N TYR A 50 4.93 -8.12 -21.11
CA TYR A 50 3.64 -7.44 -20.96
C TYR A 50 3.69 -5.94 -21.30
N GLY A 51 4.87 -5.39 -21.59
CA GLY A 51 5.04 -3.95 -21.85
C GLY A 51 4.67 -3.08 -20.63
N THR A 52 4.71 -3.65 -19.43
CA THR A 52 4.30 -2.98 -18.20
C THR A 52 5.34 -1.95 -17.76
N THR A 53 4.86 -0.84 -17.21
CA THR A 53 5.66 0.18 -16.52
C THR A 53 5.54 0.09 -15.00
N GLY A 54 4.92 -0.98 -14.50
CA GLY A 54 4.79 -1.29 -13.08
C GLY A 54 6.14 -1.40 -12.38
N VAL A 55 6.19 -0.94 -11.13
CA VAL A 55 7.35 -1.12 -10.24
C VAL A 55 7.21 -2.41 -9.44
N TYR A 56 5.97 -2.74 -9.06
CA TYR A 56 5.59 -3.97 -8.37
C TYR A 56 4.50 -4.70 -9.15
N THR A 57 4.54 -6.02 -9.08
CA THR A 57 3.56 -6.93 -9.65
C THR A 57 2.71 -7.52 -8.55
N PHE A 58 1.39 -7.43 -8.71
CA PHE A 58 0.40 -8.22 -8.00
C PHE A 58 0.06 -9.45 -8.84
N GLU A 59 0.08 -10.64 -8.23
CA GLU A 59 -0.22 -11.88 -8.93
C GLU A 59 -1.66 -11.93 -9.47
N SER A 60 -2.62 -11.39 -8.72
CA SER A 60 -4.04 -11.47 -9.03
C SER A 60 -4.79 -10.16 -8.75
N ARG A 61 -5.99 -10.03 -9.33
CA ARG A 61 -6.88 -8.91 -9.02
C ARG A 61 -7.31 -8.94 -7.55
N ALA A 62 -7.57 -10.13 -7.02
CA ALA A 62 -7.94 -10.31 -5.62
C ALA A 62 -6.84 -9.83 -4.64
N ALA A 63 -5.55 -10.03 -4.98
CA ALA A 63 -4.46 -9.50 -4.18
C ALA A 63 -4.44 -7.96 -4.18
N PHE A 64 -4.73 -7.35 -5.33
CA PHE A 64 -4.84 -5.89 -5.44
C PHE A 64 -6.04 -5.34 -4.67
N ASP A 65 -7.20 -6.00 -4.74
CA ASP A 65 -8.40 -5.58 -4.01
C ASP A 65 -8.17 -5.69 -2.49
N LYS A 66 -7.54 -6.76 -1.99
CA LYS A 66 -7.13 -6.86 -0.57
C LYS A 66 -6.18 -5.74 -0.15
N PHE A 67 -5.24 -5.35 -1.01
CA PHE A 67 -4.37 -4.20 -0.76
C PHE A 67 -5.18 -2.90 -0.63
N CYS A 68 -6.19 -2.69 -1.47
CA CYS A 68 -7.10 -1.55 -1.35
C CYS A 68 -7.87 -1.56 -0.02
N GLU A 69 -8.40 -2.71 0.39
CA GLU A 69 -9.08 -2.88 1.68
C GLU A 69 -8.15 -2.53 2.86
N TYR A 70 -6.90 -3.01 2.85
CA TYR A 70 -5.94 -2.67 3.89
C TYR A 70 -5.55 -1.19 3.90
N LEU A 71 -5.47 -0.55 2.73
CA LEU A 71 -5.26 0.88 2.66
C LEU A 71 -6.40 1.68 3.28
N GLU A 72 -7.65 1.28 3.04
CA GLU A 72 -8.84 1.94 3.62
C GLU A 72 -8.82 1.81 5.16
N ILE A 73 -8.60 0.61 5.70
CA ILE A 73 -8.53 0.37 7.15
C ILE A 73 -7.42 1.21 7.79
N LEU A 74 -6.26 1.30 7.15
CA LEU A 74 -5.17 2.11 7.66
C LEU A 74 -5.52 3.60 7.65
N GLN A 75 -6.16 4.10 6.59
CA GLN A 75 -6.58 5.49 6.53
C GLN A 75 -7.59 5.82 7.63
N GLU A 76 -8.61 4.97 7.83
CA GLU A 76 -9.58 5.14 8.93
C GLU A 76 -8.91 5.14 10.30
N THR A 77 -7.91 4.27 10.49
CA THR A 77 -7.13 4.21 11.73
C THR A 77 -6.34 5.50 11.96
N LEU A 78 -5.67 6.02 10.93
CA LEU A 78 -4.93 7.28 11.00
C LEU A 78 -5.85 8.47 11.28
N ASP A 79 -7.02 8.51 10.64
CA ASP A 79 -8.01 9.57 10.85
C ASP A 79 -8.54 9.55 12.29
N THR A 80 -8.84 8.36 12.83
CA THR A 80 -9.29 8.20 14.23
C THR A 80 -8.23 8.72 15.23
N ILE A 81 -6.95 8.46 14.98
CA ILE A 81 -5.85 8.98 15.81
C ILE A 81 -5.76 10.49 15.67
N ALA A 82 -5.83 11.02 14.44
CA ALA A 82 -5.76 12.46 14.20
C ALA A 82 -6.88 13.20 14.93
N GLU A 83 -8.12 12.69 14.88
CA GLU A 83 -9.25 13.20 15.66
C GLU A 83 -8.98 13.13 17.17
N SER A 84 -8.48 12.00 17.66
CA SER A 84 -8.22 11.80 19.09
C SER A 84 -7.09 12.71 19.63
N LEU A 85 -6.10 13.03 18.81
CA LEU A 85 -5.02 13.98 19.13
C LEU A 85 -5.51 15.44 19.15
N ILE A 86 -6.49 15.78 18.31
CA ILE A 86 -7.16 17.10 18.34
C ILE A 86 -7.94 17.27 19.65
N ASP A 87 -8.52 16.19 20.17
CA ASP A 87 -9.26 16.15 21.44
C ASP A 87 -8.35 16.07 22.70
N GLU A 88 -7.06 16.44 22.60
CA GLU A 88 -6.06 16.50 23.67
C GLU A 88 -5.71 15.15 24.35
N ASN A 89 -5.99 14.01 23.72
CA ASN A 89 -5.49 12.72 24.21
C ASN A 89 -3.97 12.58 23.97
N SER A 90 -3.26 11.90 24.88
CA SER A 90 -1.80 11.74 24.79
C SER A 90 -1.39 10.89 23.59
N ALA A 91 -0.46 11.40 22.77
CA ALA A 91 0.12 10.67 21.64
C ALA A 91 0.84 9.37 22.07
N GLU A 92 1.24 9.26 23.34
CA GLU A 92 1.92 8.08 23.89
C GLU A 92 1.00 6.85 24.03
N GLU A 93 -0.32 7.01 23.93
CA GLU A 93 -1.27 5.90 23.98
C GLU A 93 -1.39 5.12 22.65
N TYR A 94 -0.85 5.67 21.56
CA TYR A 94 -0.96 5.10 20.22
C TYR A 94 0.36 4.44 19.79
N CYS A 95 0.53 3.15 20.10
CA CYS A 95 1.56 2.29 19.51
C CYS A 95 0.93 1.34 18.49
N PHE A 96 1.38 1.41 17.24
CA PHE A 96 0.96 0.49 16.18
C PHE A 96 2.13 -0.42 15.78
N GLU A 97 2.04 -1.70 16.16
CA GLU A 97 2.81 -2.78 15.56
C GLU A 97 1.95 -3.48 14.50
N TYR A 98 2.41 -3.42 13.26
CA TYR A 98 1.72 -3.95 12.07
C TYR A 98 1.68 -5.49 12.01
N GLU A 99 2.26 -6.19 12.99
CA GLU A 99 2.40 -7.65 13.02
C GLU A 99 1.08 -8.44 13.00
N LYS A 100 -0.09 -7.79 13.19
CA LYS A 100 -1.39 -8.49 13.30
C LYS A 100 -2.29 -8.48 12.07
N TYR A 101 -1.94 -7.77 10.99
CA TYR A 101 -2.79 -7.68 9.79
C TYR A 101 -2.28 -8.49 8.59
N LEU A 102 -1.10 -9.10 8.69
CA LEU A 102 -0.64 -10.13 7.76
C LEU A 102 -1.10 -11.51 8.26
N VAL A 103 -2.34 -11.89 7.95
CA VAL A 103 -2.84 -13.28 8.05
C VAL A 103 -3.07 -13.84 6.66
#